data_AF-A2HK02-F1
#
_entry.id   AF-A2HK02-F1
#
_cell.length_a   1.000
_cell.length_b   1.000
_cell.length_c   1.000
_cell.angle_alpha   90.00
_cell.angle_beta   90.00
_cell.angle_gamma   90.00
#
_symmetry.space_group_name_H-M   'P 1'
#
loop_
_entity.id
_entity.type
_entity.pdbx_description
1 polymer ?
#
loop_
_entity_poly.entity_id
_entity_poly.type
_entity_poly.pdbx_seq_one_letter_code
_entity_poly.pdbx_strand_id
1 'polypeptide(L)'
;ADGSKLPLTFVCKGLTDACHKQIYDNRVFSNELILHSETGWATKEVFQEYLRWLRKYYNDRYRENPSYIQNDRIYLFLDTYSSHRNAETKKLAKDLNITLVFIPVGCTDLC
;
A
#
# COMPACT_ATOMS: atom_id res chain seq x y z
N ALA A 1 8.67 -3.15 -15.94
CA ALA A 1 7.34 -2.69 -15.48
C ALA A 1 6.59 -2.11 -16.67
N ASP A 2 5.27 -2.30 -16.76
CA ASP A 2 4.43 -1.81 -17.86
C ASP A 2 4.10 -0.30 -17.76
N GLY A 3 4.59 0.36 -16.70
CA GLY A 3 4.35 1.79 -16.45
C GLY A 3 2.97 2.10 -15.86
N SER A 4 2.15 1.08 -15.57
CA SER A 4 0.84 1.28 -14.94
C SER A 4 1.00 1.85 -13.53
N LYS A 5 0.11 2.79 -13.18
CA LYS A 5 0.09 3.43 -11.87
C LYS A 5 -0.99 2.79 -11.01
N LEU A 6 -0.66 2.56 -9.73
CA LEU A 6 -1.67 2.20 -8.73
C LEU A 6 -2.57 3.41 -8.46
N PRO A 7 -3.84 3.17 -8.07
CA PRO A 7 -4.68 4.23 -7.51
C PRO A 7 -4.01 4.90 -6.30
N LEU A 8 -4.27 6.19 -6.13
CA LEU A 8 -3.76 6.93 -4.98
C LEU A 8 -4.36 6.36 -3.69
N THR A 9 -3.55 6.37 -2.62
CA THR A 9 -3.98 6.05 -1.27
C THR A 9 -3.93 7.30 -0.41
N PHE A 10 -5.03 7.62 0.25
CA PHE A 10 -5.13 8.76 1.18
C PHE A 10 -5.26 8.25 2.61
N VAL A 11 -4.62 8.95 3.55
CA VAL A 11 -4.77 8.70 5.00
C VAL A 11 -5.47 9.92 5.61
N CYS A 12 -6.73 9.76 5.96
CA CYS A 12 -7.53 10.80 6.60
C CYS A 12 -7.30 10.83 8.12
N LYS A 13 -7.41 12.01 8.72
CA LYS A 13 -7.28 12.14 10.18
C LYS A 13 -8.61 11.83 10.87
N GLY A 14 -8.65 10.76 11.65
CA GLY A 14 -9.82 10.28 12.38
C GLY A 14 -9.82 8.76 12.54
N LEU A 15 -10.80 8.23 13.27
CA LEU A 15 -10.90 6.79 13.57
C LEU A 15 -12.05 6.10 12.84
N THR A 16 -12.80 6.82 12.00
CA THR A 16 -14.02 6.31 11.36
C THR A 16 -14.16 6.87 9.95
N ASP A 17 -14.97 6.20 9.13
CA ASP A 17 -15.29 6.61 7.76
C ASP A 17 -15.87 8.03 7.65
N ALA A 18 -16.39 8.60 8.75
CA ALA A 18 -16.84 9.98 8.77
C ALA A 18 -15.72 10.98 8.42
N CYS A 19 -14.45 10.64 8.70
CA CYS A 19 -13.30 11.49 8.34
C CYS A 19 -12.99 11.51 6.84
N HIS A 20 -13.54 10.57 6.06
CA HIS A 20 -13.37 10.56 4.60
C HIS A 20 -14.00 11.79 3.93
N LYS A 21 -14.87 12.53 4.63
CA LYS A 21 -15.39 13.84 4.21
C LYS A 21 -14.28 14.88 3.96
N GLN A 22 -13.09 14.72 4.57
CA GLN A 22 -11.94 15.63 4.41
C GLN A 22 -11.40 15.66 2.97
N ILE A 23 -11.62 14.58 2.22
CA ILE A 23 -11.16 14.41 0.84
C ILE A 23 -12.34 14.29 -0.13
N TYR A 24 -13.55 14.64 0.32
CA TYR A 24 -14.76 14.55 -0.48
C TYR A 24 -14.77 15.67 -1.51
N ASP A 25 -14.12 15.38 -2.63
CA ASP A 25 -14.10 16.18 -3.83
C ASP A 25 -14.53 15.28 -4.99
N ASN A 26 -15.48 15.74 -5.79
CA ASN A 26 -16.00 15.04 -6.97
C ASN A 26 -14.93 14.69 -8.03
N ARG A 27 -13.69 15.20 -7.89
CA ARG A 27 -12.51 14.85 -8.69
C ARG A 27 -11.72 13.65 -8.15
N VAL A 28 -11.98 13.20 -6.91
CA VAL A 28 -11.21 12.16 -6.19
C VAL A 28 -11.85 10.77 -6.34
N PHE A 29 -12.97 10.62 -7.05
CA PHE A 29 -13.73 9.37 -7.04
C PHE A 29 -13.68 8.66 -8.39
N SER A 30 -12.75 7.69 -8.52
CA SER A 30 -13.14 6.47 -9.22
C SER A 30 -12.52 5.19 -8.68
N ASN A 31 -11.33 5.21 -8.06
CA ASN A 31 -10.58 3.99 -7.73
C ASN A 31 -9.62 4.09 -6.52
N GLU A 32 -9.60 5.22 -5.81
CA GLU A 32 -8.66 5.54 -4.74
C GLU A 32 -8.91 4.73 -3.47
N LEU A 33 -7.84 4.34 -2.77
CA LEU A 33 -7.94 3.74 -1.43
C LEU A 33 -7.97 4.84 -0.38
N ILE A 34 -8.98 4.83 0.48
CA ILE A 34 -9.08 5.78 1.59
C ILE A 34 -8.90 4.99 2.89
N LEU A 35 -7.87 5.36 3.64
CA LEU A 35 -7.55 4.84 4.96
C LEU A 35 -7.67 5.96 5.99
N HIS A 36 -7.63 5.62 7.27
CA HIS A 36 -7.68 6.61 8.33
C HIS A 36 -6.78 6.26 9.53
N SER A 37 -6.31 7.28 10.22
CA SER A 37 -5.63 7.14 11.51
C SER A 37 -5.92 8.35 12.39
N GLU A 38 -5.81 8.18 13.71
CA GLU A 38 -6.06 9.26 14.68
C GLU A 38 -5.30 10.55 14.37
N THR A 39 -4.08 10.42 13.84
CA THR A 39 -3.18 11.54 13.58
C THR A 39 -3.12 11.96 12.11
N GLY A 40 -3.71 11.18 11.19
CA GLY A 40 -3.57 11.37 9.75
C GLY A 40 -2.22 10.88 9.18
N TRP A 41 -1.37 10.27 10.01
CA TRP A 41 -0.11 9.67 9.59
C TRP A 41 -0.24 8.18 9.28
N ALA A 42 0.63 7.67 8.41
CA ALA A 42 0.72 6.24 8.13
C ALA A 42 1.32 5.49 9.33
N THR A 43 0.46 4.97 10.19
CA THR A 43 0.85 4.08 11.28
C THR A 43 1.18 2.68 10.75
N LYS A 44 1.64 1.80 11.64
CA LYS A 44 1.83 0.37 11.33
C LYS A 44 0.53 -0.24 10.79
N GLU A 45 -0.59 0.03 11.44
CA GLU A 45 -1.90 -0.56 11.14
C GLU A 45 -2.39 -0.10 9.77
N VAL A 46 -2.28 1.20 9.49
CA VAL A 46 -2.57 1.78 8.17
C VAL A 46 -1.74 1.11 7.09
N PHE A 47 -0.43 0.94 7.33
CA PHE A 47 0.45 0.31 6.36
C PHE A 47 0.14 -1.18 6.15
N GLN A 48 -0.23 -1.90 7.20
CA GLN A 48 -0.68 -3.29 7.09
C GLN A 48 -1.98 -3.42 6.29
N GLU A 49 -2.91 -2.47 6.44
CA GLU A 49 -4.13 -2.41 5.63
C GLU A 49 -3.83 -2.12 4.17
N TYR A 50 -2.90 -1.21 3.89
CA TYR A 50 -2.40 -0.96 2.55
C TYR A 50 -1.81 -2.23 1.90
N LEU A 51 -1.01 -3.03 2.63
CA LEU A 51 -0.47 -4.29 2.10
C LEU A 51 -1.57 -5.30 1.73
N ARG A 52 -2.61 -5.41 2.56
CA ARG A 52 -3.78 -6.27 2.28
C ARG A 52 -4.53 -5.80 1.04
N TRP A 53 -4.77 -4.50 0.91
CA TRP A 53 -5.38 -3.92 -0.27
C TRP A 53 -4.53 -4.16 -1.52
N LEU A 54 -3.21 -3.94 -1.45
CA LEU A 54 -2.29 -4.10 -2.58
C LEU A 54 -2.34 -5.52 -3.13
N ARG A 55 -2.27 -6.53 -2.24
CA ARG A 55 -2.40 -7.94 -2.64
C ARG A 55 -3.74 -8.22 -3.30
N LYS A 56 -4.84 -7.71 -2.73
CA LYS A 56 -6.18 -7.86 -3.33
C LYS A 56 -6.26 -7.20 -4.71
N TYR A 57 -5.73 -5.99 -4.86
CA TYR A 57 -5.73 -5.25 -6.12
C TYR A 57 -5.05 -6.03 -7.25
N TYR A 58 -3.84 -6.54 -7.02
CA TYR A 58 -3.12 -7.33 -8.02
C TYR A 58 -3.82 -8.66 -8.32
N ASN A 59 -4.36 -9.33 -7.29
CA ASN A 59 -5.13 -10.55 -7.48
C ASN A 59 -6.36 -10.30 -8.36
N ASP A 60 -7.14 -9.25 -8.10
CA ASP A 60 -8.33 -8.94 -8.88
C ASP A 60 -7.97 -8.54 -10.32
N ARG A 61 -6.94 -7.70 -10.49
CA ARG A 61 -6.51 -7.16 -11.79
C ARG A 61 -5.90 -8.22 -12.71
N TYR A 62 -5.13 -9.15 -12.16
CA TYR A 62 -4.35 -10.12 -12.94
C TYR A 62 -4.82 -11.56 -12.74
N ARG A 63 -6.05 -11.77 -12.22
CA ARG A 63 -6.62 -13.10 -11.92
C ARG A 63 -6.62 -14.08 -13.09
N GLU A 64 -6.65 -13.56 -14.32
CA GLU A 64 -6.67 -14.33 -15.57
C GLU A 64 -5.32 -14.29 -16.32
N ASN A 65 -4.31 -13.60 -15.78
CA ASN A 65 -2.99 -13.51 -16.41
C ASN A 65 -2.14 -14.75 -16.06
N PRO A 66 -1.75 -15.59 -17.04
CA PRO A 66 -1.03 -16.84 -16.75
C PRO A 66 0.32 -16.64 -16.05
N SER A 67 1.05 -15.58 -16.39
CA SER A 67 2.35 -15.28 -15.76
C SER A 67 2.19 -14.86 -14.31
N TYR A 68 1.14 -14.09 -13.98
CA TYR A 68 0.83 -13.72 -12.61
C TYR A 68 0.41 -14.96 -11.80
N ILE A 69 -0.46 -15.82 -12.35
CA ILE A 69 -0.89 -17.06 -11.69
C ILE A 69 0.31 -17.97 -11.38
N GLN A 70 1.30 -18.03 -12.27
CA GLN A 70 2.50 -18.83 -12.08
C GLN A 70 3.41 -18.28 -10.97
N ASN A 71 3.50 -16.96 -10.81
CA ASN A 71 4.32 -16.32 -9.78
C ASN A 71 3.76 -14.93 -9.45
N ASP A 72 2.92 -14.87 -8.42
CA ASP A 72 2.20 -13.67 -8.01
C ASP A 72 2.96 -12.80 -6.99
N ARG A 73 4.26 -13.02 -6.83
CA ARG A 73 5.07 -12.32 -5.83
C ARG A 73 5.21 -10.85 -6.16
N ILE A 74 4.87 -10.02 -5.17
CA ILE A 74 5.00 -8.56 -5.26
C ILE A 74 6.33 -8.14 -4.63
N TYR A 75 7.09 -7.30 -5.33
CA TYR A 75 8.25 -6.62 -4.78
C TYR A 75 7.88 -5.16 -4.50
N LEU A 76 7.89 -4.78 -3.21
CA LEU A 76 7.53 -3.44 -2.78
C LEU A 76 8.78 -2.71 -2.29
N PHE A 77 9.21 -1.70 -3.02
CA PHE A 77 10.32 -0.84 -2.66
C PHE A 77 9.85 0.25 -1.70
N LEU A 78 10.56 0.45 -0.59
CA LEU A 78 10.18 1.34 0.50
C LEU A 78 11.39 2.12 1.01
N ASP A 79 11.12 3.30 1.57
CA ASP A 79 12.07 4.00 2.42
C ASP A 79 12.26 3.27 3.78
N THR A 80 13.18 3.76 4.60
CA THR A 80 13.45 3.18 5.93
C THR A 80 12.56 3.73 7.04
N TYR A 81 11.37 4.25 6.74
CA TYR A 81 10.47 4.79 7.77
C TYR A 81 10.05 3.69 8.77
N SER A 82 9.81 4.08 10.03
CA SER A 82 9.65 3.12 11.14
C SER A 82 8.37 2.29 11.04
N SER A 83 7.27 2.85 10.51
CA SER A 83 5.99 2.14 10.35
C SER A 83 6.12 0.92 9.45
N HIS A 84 7.05 0.95 8.48
CA HIS A 84 7.29 -0.14 7.53
C HIS A 84 8.17 -1.28 8.10
N ARG A 85 8.98 -1.01 9.14
CA ARG A 85 10.09 -1.91 9.56
C ARG A 85 9.77 -2.84 10.72
N ASN A 86 8.58 -2.74 11.31
CA ASN A 86 8.21 -3.58 12.46
C ASN A 86 8.04 -5.06 12.07
N ALA A 87 8.24 -5.96 13.04
CA ALA A 87 8.27 -7.40 12.81
C ALA A 87 6.93 -7.96 12.31
N GLU A 88 5.82 -7.45 12.83
CA GLU A 88 4.47 -7.89 12.43
C GLU A 88 4.15 -7.51 10.98
N THR A 89 4.52 -6.30 10.55
CA THR A 89 4.38 -5.86 9.15
C THR A 89 5.22 -6.72 8.22
N LYS A 90 6.47 -7.03 8.60
CA LYS A 90 7.32 -7.94 7.80
C LYS A 90 6.74 -9.34 7.70
N LYS A 91 6.17 -9.86 8.79
CA LYS A 91 5.48 -11.14 8.81
C LYS A 91 4.26 -11.12 7.89
N LEU A 92 3.39 -10.11 8.02
CA LEU A 92 2.22 -9.93 7.16
C LEU A 92 2.61 -9.84 5.69
N ALA A 93 3.64 -9.07 5.34
CA ALA A 93 4.12 -8.96 3.97
C ALA A 93 4.52 -10.33 3.41
N LYS A 94 5.27 -11.12 4.19
CA LYS A 94 5.63 -12.49 3.82
C LYS A 94 4.39 -13.38 3.62
N ASP A 95 3.43 -13.33 4.53
CA ASP A 95 2.19 -14.11 4.45
C ASP A 95 1.34 -13.74 3.21
N LEU A 96 1.45 -12.49 2.74
CA LEU A 96 0.80 -11.99 1.51
C LEU A 96 1.63 -12.22 0.23
N ASN A 97 2.76 -12.94 0.30
CA ASN A 97 3.74 -13.09 -0.78
C ASN A 97 4.28 -11.76 -1.33
N ILE A 98 4.51 -10.80 -0.42
CA ILE A 98 5.10 -9.49 -0.69
C ILE A 98 6.51 -9.45 -0.10
N THR A 99 7.50 -9.19 -0.96
CA THR A 99 8.89 -8.93 -0.55
C THR A 99 9.09 -7.44 -0.37
N LEU A 100 9.39 -7.02 0.87
CA LEU A 100 9.73 -5.62 1.18
C LEU A 100 11.21 -5.39 0.90
N VAL A 101 11.51 -4.46 0.00
CA VAL A 101 12.87 -4.03 -0.35
C VAL A 101 13.09 -2.63 0.20
N PHE A 102 13.96 -2.50 1.20
CA PHE A 102 14.23 -1.21 1.84
C PHE A 102 15.40 -0.52 1.15
N ILE A 103 15.16 0.68 0.62
CA ILE A 103 16.19 1.53 0.03
C ILE A 103 16.99 2.20 1.16
N PRO A 104 18.34 2.13 1.15
CA PRO A 104 19.16 2.78 2.17
C PRO A 104 18.90 4.29 2.31
N VAL A 105 19.18 4.82 3.50
CA VAL A 105 19.06 6.25 3.78
C VAL A 105 19.99 7.04 2.85
N GLY A 106 19.48 8.13 2.26
CA GLY A 106 20.26 9.00 1.39
C GLY A 106 20.49 8.45 -0.02
N CYS A 107 19.79 7.37 -0.39
CA CYS A 107 19.86 6.74 -1.72
C CYS A 107 18.54 6.86 -2.51
N THR A 108 17.69 7.83 -2.17
CA THR A 108 16.39 8.03 -2.85
C THR A 108 16.54 8.45 -4.32
N ASP A 109 17.70 8.95 -4.70
CA ASP A 109 18.12 9.32 -6.06
C ASP A 109 18.55 8.13 -6.93
N LEU A 110 18.73 6.94 -6.34
CA LEU A 110 19.18 5.72 -7.04
C LEU A 110 18.02 4.84 -7.56
N CYS A 111 16.77 5.29 -7.40
CA CYS A 111 15.56 4.55 -7.80
C CYS A 111 14.85 5.18 -9.00
#